data_AF-A0A284QMP6-F1
#
_entry.id   AF-A0A284QMP6-F1
#
_cell.length_a   1.000
_cell.length_b   1.000
_cell.length_c   1.000
_cell.angle_alpha   90.00
_cell.angle_beta   90.00
_cell.angle_gamma   90.00
#
_symmetry.space_group_name_H-M   'P 1'
#
loop_
_entity.id
_entity.type
_entity.pdbx_description
1 polymer ?
#
loop_
_entity_poly.entity_id
_entity_poly.type
_entity_poly.pdbx_seq_one_letter_code
_entity_poly.pdbx_strand_id
1 'polypeptide(L)'
;MLAFRLHLLSTDAFHRLMSSHQYGYLNFHDFLSADSLLRVFSTQYCFENRYALLSLLFVLCLLLFVMISFVSKRACTPKENIHLQALSTVVIPTRNRSQSIKYTATWKEQRMEISLTALVEKIKSGAIEMRNPRADLSSMFRERLKVYGWTIGLDLEPVWSAKTMTWLLKGHFLCSKVSKAPALLLLFEGPSTLHLDALHHSKIDSSIASFIKSLVVGSTATIEFTTMSPQIVWMSKDFILCSLPLRTSTPLLVSFTGVLSVCAPTRIKSVVNISERYADALSSSAERLVEDRADRIAFIDQYGLDMWRERRFLMYWEAALLDVGHVTRWIVELQK
;
A
#
# COMPACT_ATOMS: atom_id res chain seq x y z
N MET A 1 -3.37 -25.09 -31.40
CA MET A 1 -2.63 -24.07 -32.17
C MET A 1 -3.66 -23.04 -32.63
N LEU A 2 -3.96 -22.05 -31.80
CA LEU A 2 -5.07 -21.10 -31.96
C LEU A 2 -4.51 -19.69 -31.77
N ALA A 3 -4.42 -18.93 -32.86
CA ALA A 3 -3.90 -17.57 -32.88
C ALA A 3 -5.02 -16.58 -33.20
N PHE A 4 -5.22 -15.68 -32.24
CA PHE A 4 -5.80 -14.35 -32.26
C PHE A 4 -6.13 -13.70 -33.63
N ARG A 5 -7.38 -13.23 -33.76
CA ARG A 5 -7.71 -11.90 -34.32
C ARG A 5 -8.93 -11.33 -33.59
N LEU A 6 -8.72 -10.25 -32.84
CA LEU A 6 -9.75 -9.42 -32.21
C LEU A 6 -10.03 -8.24 -33.13
N HIS A 7 -11.30 -8.08 -33.50
CA HIS A 7 -11.87 -6.91 -34.14
C HIS A 7 -13.04 -6.42 -33.27
N LEU A 8 -13.27 -5.10 -33.31
CA LEU A 8 -14.48 -4.34 -32.90
C LEU A 8 -14.52 -3.84 -31.46
N LEU A 9 -14.39 -2.51 -31.31
CA LEU A 9 -15.49 -1.54 -31.12
C LEU A 9 -14.85 -0.15 -30.94
N SER A 10 -14.76 0.65 -32.01
CA SER A 10 -15.74 1.68 -32.40
C SER A 10 -15.83 2.83 -31.39
N THR A 11 -15.00 3.83 -31.67
CA THR A 11 -15.07 5.22 -31.25
C THR A 11 -16.27 5.90 -31.88
N ASP A 12 -17.35 6.11 -31.13
CA ASP A 12 -18.43 7.04 -31.51
C ASP A 12 -19.30 7.36 -30.28
N ALA A 13 -18.79 8.22 -29.39
CA ALA A 13 -19.60 8.79 -28.31
C ALA A 13 -19.00 10.07 -27.70
N PHE A 14 -18.44 10.99 -28.50
CA PHE A 14 -18.06 12.32 -27.98
C PHE A 14 -18.27 13.46 -28.98
N HIS A 15 -19.24 13.32 -29.88
CA HIS A 15 -19.64 14.37 -30.81
C HIS A 15 -21.12 14.71 -30.65
N ARG A 16 -21.47 15.47 -29.61
CA ARG A 16 -22.70 16.29 -29.50
C ARG A 16 -22.75 17.06 -28.18
N LEU A 17 -21.96 18.11 -28.07
CA LEU A 17 -22.42 19.37 -27.45
C LEU A 17 -21.57 20.52 -28.02
N MET A 18 -21.85 20.86 -29.28
CA MET A 18 -21.43 22.14 -29.86
C MET A 18 -22.26 23.24 -29.20
N SER A 19 -21.61 24.20 -28.56
CA SER A 19 -22.17 25.52 -28.31
C SER A 19 -22.20 26.32 -29.61
N SER A 20 -23.36 26.90 -29.89
CA SER A 20 -23.67 27.76 -31.02
C SER A 20 -23.07 29.17 -30.88
N HIS A 21 -23.13 29.91 -31.99
CA HIS A 21 -22.93 31.36 -32.19
C HIS A 21 -21.50 31.80 -32.52
N GLN A 22 -21.22 32.68 -33.50
CA GLN A 22 -21.98 33.27 -34.62
C GLN A 22 -20.98 34.07 -35.49
N TYR A 23 -21.37 34.33 -36.75
CA TYR A 23 -20.73 35.04 -37.87
C TYR A 23 -20.10 36.44 -37.64
N GLY A 24 -19.18 36.82 -38.54
CA GLY A 24 -18.90 38.21 -39.00
C GLY A 24 -17.46 38.41 -39.52
N TYR A 25 -17.12 38.21 -40.81
CA TYR A 25 -17.13 39.11 -41.99
C TYR A 25 -16.16 40.34 -42.00
N LEU A 26 -15.09 40.20 -42.80
CA LEU A 26 -14.38 41.10 -43.74
C LEU A 26 -13.67 42.44 -43.37
N ASN A 27 -12.39 42.46 -43.80
CA ASN A 27 -11.60 43.49 -44.54
C ASN A 27 -11.11 44.79 -43.85
N PHE A 28 -9.81 45.11 -43.93
CA PHE A 28 -9.16 45.76 -45.08
C PHE A 28 -7.61 45.86 -44.91
N HIS A 29 -6.97 46.12 -46.04
CA HIS A 29 -5.56 46.01 -46.44
C HIS A 29 -4.51 46.96 -45.80
N ASP A 30 -3.27 46.47 -45.88
CA ASP A 30 -1.94 47.12 -46.07
C ASP A 30 -1.39 48.12 -45.06
N PHE A 31 -0.25 47.78 -44.41
CA PHE A 31 1.11 48.20 -44.81
C PHE A 31 2.16 47.78 -43.75
N LEU A 32 3.38 47.44 -44.22
CA LEU A 32 4.67 47.34 -43.51
C LEU A 32 5.09 45.99 -42.85
N SER A 33 5.95 45.28 -43.59
CA SER A 33 7.32 44.89 -43.21
C SER A 33 7.58 44.14 -41.89
N ALA A 34 8.00 42.88 -42.07
CA ALA A 34 9.02 42.10 -41.33
C ALA A 34 8.95 42.00 -39.79
N ASP A 35 9.06 40.74 -39.36
CA ASP A 35 9.30 40.26 -37.99
C ASP A 35 8.16 40.37 -36.98
N SER A 36 7.41 39.27 -36.82
CA SER A 36 7.22 38.58 -35.52
C SER A 36 6.01 37.61 -35.49
N LEU A 37 6.01 36.59 -36.37
CA LEU A 37 5.09 35.43 -36.24
C LEU A 37 5.71 34.23 -35.48
N LEU A 38 6.69 34.49 -34.61
CA LEU A 38 7.33 33.49 -33.74
C LEU A 38 6.97 33.65 -32.25
N ARG A 39 5.83 34.28 -31.93
CA ARG A 39 5.37 34.43 -30.53
C ARG A 39 3.88 34.20 -30.32
N VAL A 40 3.27 33.16 -30.92
CA VAL A 40 1.95 32.69 -30.41
C VAL A 40 1.81 31.17 -30.37
N PHE A 41 2.64 30.38 -31.06
CA PHE A 41 2.48 28.92 -31.10
C PHE A 41 3.40 28.09 -30.18
N SER A 42 4.08 28.69 -29.19
CA SER A 42 5.07 27.96 -28.37
C SER A 42 4.61 27.46 -27.00
N THR A 43 3.38 27.76 -26.55
CA THR A 43 2.99 27.45 -25.16
C THR A 43 1.91 26.38 -25.00
N GLN A 44 1.13 26.05 -26.05
CA GLN A 44 0.05 25.05 -25.91
C GLN A 44 0.51 23.61 -26.17
N TYR A 45 1.47 23.38 -27.09
CA TYR A 45 1.93 22.02 -27.46
C TYR A 45 3.00 21.41 -26.55
N CYS A 46 3.57 22.19 -25.63
CA CYS A 46 4.60 21.73 -24.70
C CYS A 46 4.05 21.09 -23.43
N PHE A 47 2.75 21.24 -23.12
CA PHE A 47 2.18 20.74 -21.86
C PHE A 47 1.68 19.29 -21.95
N GLU A 48 1.11 18.87 -23.07
CA GLU A 48 0.64 17.47 -23.25
C GLU A 48 1.81 16.49 -23.44
N ASN A 49 2.91 16.94 -24.06
CA ASN A 49 4.07 16.08 -24.31
C ASN A 49 4.89 15.77 -23.04
N ARG A 50 4.81 16.57 -21.97
CA ARG A 50 5.58 16.30 -20.75
C ARG A 50 5.08 15.06 -20.01
N TYR A 51 3.77 14.84 -19.97
CA TYR A 51 3.19 13.65 -19.35
C TYR A 51 3.35 12.40 -20.23
N ALA A 52 3.31 12.55 -21.55
CA ALA A 52 3.63 11.46 -22.48
C ALA A 52 5.09 11.02 -22.35
N LEU A 53 6.03 11.97 -22.25
CA LEU A 53 7.46 11.66 -22.12
C LEU A 53 7.80 11.08 -20.73
N LEU A 54 7.16 11.59 -19.66
CA LEU A 54 7.29 11.04 -18.31
C LEU A 54 6.69 9.63 -18.18
N SER A 55 5.54 9.37 -18.81
CA SER A 55 4.94 8.04 -18.82
C SER A 55 5.76 7.05 -19.65
N LEU A 56 6.35 7.47 -20.77
CA LEU A 56 7.21 6.63 -21.60
C LEU A 56 8.55 6.31 -20.90
N LEU A 57 9.13 7.28 -20.19
CA LEU A 57 10.27 7.07 -19.29
C LEU A 57 9.93 6.10 -18.16
N PHE A 58 8.75 6.24 -17.54
CA PHE A 58 8.31 5.36 -16.47
C PHE A 58 8.14 3.91 -16.95
N VAL A 59 7.57 3.70 -18.16
CA VAL A 59 7.44 2.38 -18.78
C VAL A 59 8.80 1.78 -19.13
N LEU A 60 9.75 2.57 -19.64
CA LEU A 60 11.10 2.12 -19.95
C LEU A 60 11.86 1.72 -18.67
N CYS A 61 11.73 2.50 -17.59
CA CYS A 61 12.30 2.18 -16.29
C CYS A 61 11.71 0.88 -15.71
N LEU A 62 10.39 0.66 -15.84
CA LEU A 62 9.75 -0.59 -15.43
C LEU A 62 10.26 -1.79 -16.23
N LEU A 63 10.44 -1.65 -17.55
CA LEU A 63 10.95 -2.73 -18.40
C LEU A 63 12.41 -3.07 -18.11
N LEU A 64 13.27 -2.06 -17.96
CA LEU A 64 14.68 -2.27 -17.58
C LEU A 64 14.78 -2.89 -16.19
N PHE A 65 13.94 -2.46 -15.25
CA PHE A 65 13.86 -3.05 -13.91
C PHE A 65 13.47 -4.52 -13.98
N VAL A 66 12.42 -4.88 -14.74
CA VAL A 66 12.02 -6.29 -14.95
C VAL A 66 13.16 -7.09 -15.57
N MET A 67 13.86 -6.58 -16.59
CA MET A 67 14.96 -7.30 -17.24
C MET A 67 16.16 -7.54 -16.31
N ILE A 68 16.50 -6.58 -15.44
CA ILE A 68 17.55 -6.74 -14.42
C ILE A 68 17.12 -7.75 -13.35
N SER A 69 15.81 -7.82 -13.05
CA SER A 69 15.23 -8.77 -12.10
C SER A 69 15.33 -10.24 -12.55
N PHE A 70 15.56 -10.49 -13.84
CA PHE A 70 15.62 -11.85 -14.41
C PHE A 70 17.03 -12.46 -14.41
N VAL A 71 18.06 -11.73 -13.97
CA VAL A 71 19.43 -12.25 -13.89
C VAL A 71 19.82 -12.54 -12.44
N SER A 72 19.29 -13.62 -11.87
CA SER A 72 20.00 -14.35 -10.81
C SER A 72 19.35 -15.69 -10.54
N LYS A 73 19.94 -16.76 -11.10
CA LYS A 73 19.81 -18.11 -10.56
C LYS A 73 21.13 -18.87 -10.74
N ARG A 74 21.95 -18.87 -9.70
CA ARG A 74 22.93 -19.95 -9.50
C ARG A 74 22.33 -20.93 -8.51
N ALA A 75 22.13 -22.16 -8.94
CA ALA A 75 21.84 -23.28 -8.07
C ALA A 75 23.14 -23.76 -7.42
N CYS A 76 23.17 -23.87 -6.09
CA CYS A 76 24.20 -24.60 -5.35
C CYS A 76 23.65 -25.96 -4.90
N THR A 77 24.48 -26.99 -5.02
CA THR A 77 24.23 -28.38 -4.64
C THR A 77 24.24 -28.57 -3.11
N PRO A 78 23.63 -29.66 -2.60
CA PRO A 78 23.20 -29.74 -1.21
C PRO A 78 24.32 -30.25 -0.30
N LYS A 79 24.72 -29.43 0.67
CA LYS A 79 25.23 -29.91 1.95
C LYS A 79 24.44 -29.24 3.08
N GLU A 80 23.91 -30.10 3.94
CA GLU A 80 23.33 -29.85 5.27
C GLU A 80 21.93 -29.24 5.31
N ASN A 81 20.97 -30.10 5.71
CA ASN A 81 19.56 -29.80 6.01
C ASN A 81 19.36 -28.76 7.13
N ILE A 82 20.43 -28.18 7.69
CA ILE A 82 20.37 -27.19 8.78
C ILE A 82 19.59 -25.95 8.34
N HIS A 83 19.78 -25.49 7.10
CA HIS A 83 19.05 -24.35 6.56
C HIS A 83 17.54 -24.64 6.41
N LEU A 84 17.16 -25.87 6.02
CA LEU A 84 15.76 -26.32 5.98
C LEU A 84 15.17 -26.44 7.39
N GLN A 85 15.96 -26.91 8.36
CA GLN A 85 15.56 -26.95 9.76
C GLN A 85 15.34 -25.53 10.29
N ALA A 86 16.22 -24.58 9.97
CA ALA A 86 16.07 -23.16 10.31
C ALA A 86 14.83 -22.54 9.67
N LEU A 87 14.55 -22.86 8.40
CA LEU A 87 13.32 -22.41 7.75
C LEU A 87 12.06 -23.01 8.42
N SER A 88 12.13 -24.28 8.84
CA SER A 88 11.00 -24.99 9.46
C SER A 88 10.64 -24.51 10.88
N THR A 89 11.53 -23.79 11.57
CA THR A 89 11.19 -23.15 12.85
C THR A 89 10.41 -21.86 12.67
N VAL A 90 10.43 -21.28 11.47
CA VAL A 90 9.72 -20.03 11.15
C VAL A 90 8.44 -20.33 10.38
N VAL A 91 8.50 -21.23 9.40
CA VAL A 91 7.39 -21.57 8.50
C VAL A 91 7.04 -23.05 8.64
N ILE A 92 5.77 -23.35 8.88
CA ILE A 92 5.22 -24.71 8.95
C ILE A 92 4.40 -24.99 7.69
N PRO A 93 4.65 -26.09 6.97
CA PRO A 93 3.75 -26.54 5.91
C PRO A 93 2.47 -27.13 6.53
N THR A 94 1.31 -26.65 6.09
CA THR A 94 -0.01 -27.11 6.59
C THR A 94 -0.69 -28.12 5.66
N ARG A 95 -0.35 -28.12 4.37
CA ARG A 95 -0.83 -29.09 3.36
C ARG A 95 0.34 -29.65 2.57
N ASN A 96 0.44 -30.99 2.50
CA ASN A 96 1.45 -31.77 1.76
C ASN A 96 2.91 -31.31 1.93
N ARG A 97 3.76 -32.21 2.47
CA ARG A 97 5.20 -31.97 2.73
C ARG A 97 6.03 -31.50 1.51
N SER A 98 5.49 -31.58 0.29
CA SER A 98 6.18 -31.30 -0.97
C SER A 98 6.11 -29.85 -1.47
N GLN A 99 5.28 -28.98 -0.87
CA GLN A 99 5.19 -27.58 -1.31
C GLN A 99 6.21 -26.70 -0.58
N SER A 100 7.47 -26.77 -1.00
CA SER A 100 8.52 -25.87 -0.52
C SER A 100 8.18 -24.41 -0.87
N ILE A 101 8.24 -23.52 0.12
CA ILE A 101 8.26 -22.08 -0.11
C ILE A 101 9.49 -21.71 -0.94
N LYS A 102 9.35 -20.76 -1.86
CA LYS A 102 10.48 -20.28 -2.67
C LYS A 102 11.36 -19.38 -1.79
N TYR A 103 12.64 -19.71 -1.68
CA TYR A 103 13.65 -18.88 -1.02
C TYR A 103 14.98 -18.93 -1.78
N THR A 104 15.82 -17.93 -1.56
CA THR A 104 17.22 -17.90 -1.98
C THR A 104 18.10 -18.11 -0.76
N ALA A 105 19.22 -18.81 -0.92
CA ALA A 105 20.17 -19.05 0.17
C ALA A 105 21.58 -18.66 -0.27
N THR A 106 22.18 -17.74 0.48
CA THR A 106 23.55 -17.29 0.32
C THR A 106 24.40 -17.91 1.42
N TRP A 107 25.04 -19.03 1.10
CA TRP A 107 25.81 -19.84 2.06
C TRP A 107 26.96 -19.10 2.71
N LYS A 108 27.67 -18.24 1.96
CA LYS A 108 28.82 -17.47 2.47
C LYS A 108 28.44 -16.56 3.64
N GLU A 109 27.23 -16.02 3.61
CA GLU A 109 26.71 -15.07 4.60
C GLU A 109 25.74 -15.75 5.58
N GLN A 110 25.48 -17.04 5.39
CA GLN A 110 24.41 -17.77 6.08
C GLN A 110 23.09 -16.98 6.05
N ARG A 111 22.73 -16.44 4.87
CA ARG A 111 21.52 -15.62 4.69
C ARG A 111 20.50 -16.38 3.83
N MET A 112 19.26 -16.40 4.28
CA MET A 112 18.12 -16.91 3.52
C MET A 112 17.13 -15.78 3.29
N GLU A 113 16.67 -15.62 2.05
CA GLU A 113 15.64 -14.64 1.73
C GLU A 113 14.42 -15.33 1.16
N ILE A 114 13.29 -15.15 1.83
CA ILE A 114 12.02 -15.75 1.46
C ILE A 114 11.34 -14.81 0.46
N SER A 115 10.93 -15.35 -0.68
CA SER A 115 10.15 -14.62 -1.68
C SER A 115 8.86 -14.09 -1.07
N LEU A 116 8.70 -12.76 -1.02
CA LEU A 116 7.50 -12.13 -0.47
C LEU A 116 6.24 -12.56 -1.22
N THR A 117 6.33 -12.65 -2.55
CA THR A 117 5.23 -13.16 -3.38
C THR A 117 4.85 -14.58 -3.00
N ALA A 118 5.84 -15.48 -2.86
CA ALA A 118 5.56 -16.86 -2.49
C ALA A 118 5.01 -16.96 -1.07
N LEU A 119 5.49 -16.15 -0.13
CA LEU A 119 5.01 -16.14 1.25
C LEU A 119 3.52 -15.79 1.31
N VAL A 120 3.11 -14.66 0.71
CA VAL A 120 1.71 -14.19 0.73
C VAL A 120 0.79 -15.20 0.05
N GLU A 121 1.13 -15.68 -1.14
CA GLU A 121 0.28 -16.63 -1.90
C GLU A 121 0.17 -18.00 -1.21
N LYS A 122 1.27 -18.49 -0.60
CA LYS A 122 1.26 -19.77 0.11
C LYS A 122 0.51 -19.70 1.44
N ILE A 123 0.55 -18.57 2.14
CA ILE A 123 -0.27 -18.34 3.34
C ILE A 123 -1.74 -18.24 2.95
N LYS A 124 -2.06 -17.45 1.93
CA LYS A 124 -3.43 -17.29 1.42
C LYS A 124 -4.07 -18.62 1.01
N SER A 125 -3.35 -19.44 0.25
CA SER A 125 -3.81 -20.78 -0.14
C SER A 125 -3.82 -21.80 1.02
N GLY A 126 -3.23 -21.45 2.17
CA GLY A 126 -3.08 -22.33 3.33
C GLY A 126 -2.18 -23.52 3.05
N ALA A 127 -1.12 -23.32 2.27
CA ALA A 127 -0.05 -24.29 2.09
C ALA A 127 0.98 -24.19 3.23
N ILE A 128 1.16 -22.99 3.78
CA ILE A 128 2.08 -22.72 4.88
C ILE A 128 1.43 -21.81 5.93
N GLU A 129 1.96 -21.85 7.14
CA GLU A 129 1.67 -20.91 8.23
C GLU A 129 2.99 -20.51 8.92
N MET A 130 3.04 -19.32 9.52
CA MET A 130 4.18 -18.92 10.34
C MET A 130 3.98 -19.40 11.79
N ARG A 131 5.06 -19.81 12.45
CA ARG A 131 5.01 -20.26 13.85
C ARG A 131 4.66 -19.11 14.79
N ASN A 132 5.44 -18.04 14.73
CA ASN A 132 5.30 -16.88 15.61
C ASN A 132 5.25 -15.61 14.75
N PRO A 133 4.16 -15.38 14.00
CA PRO A 133 4.12 -14.37 12.94
C PRO A 133 4.50 -12.97 13.43
N ARG A 134 4.02 -12.51 14.59
CA ARG A 134 4.38 -11.19 15.12
C ARG A 134 5.89 -11.07 15.36
N ALA A 135 6.46 -11.92 16.20
CA ALA A 135 7.87 -11.84 16.59
C ALA A 135 8.84 -12.12 15.42
N ASP A 136 8.50 -13.10 14.58
CA ASP A 136 9.30 -13.48 13.41
C ASP A 136 9.30 -12.36 12.36
N LEU A 137 8.13 -11.77 12.05
CA LEU A 137 8.04 -10.66 11.09
C LEU A 137 8.75 -9.41 11.61
N SER A 138 8.59 -9.03 12.88
CA SER A 138 9.32 -7.88 13.45
C SER A 138 10.83 -8.09 13.37
N SER A 139 11.29 -9.33 13.61
CA SER A 139 12.71 -9.69 13.50
C SER A 139 13.19 -9.71 12.04
N MET A 140 12.35 -10.15 11.09
CA MET A 140 12.66 -10.11 9.65
C MET A 140 12.75 -8.67 9.12
N PHE A 141 11.83 -7.78 9.51
CA PHE A 141 11.84 -6.38 9.07
C PHE A 141 13.08 -5.64 9.56
N ARG A 142 13.57 -5.98 10.76
CA ARG A 142 14.83 -5.46 11.30
C ARG A 142 16.09 -6.14 10.74
N GLU A 143 15.94 -7.13 9.86
CA GLU A 143 17.01 -8.04 9.39
C GLU A 143 17.79 -8.73 10.52
N ARG A 144 17.10 -9.04 11.64
CA ARG A 144 17.68 -9.62 12.86
C ARG A 144 17.22 -11.04 13.17
N LEU A 145 16.29 -11.60 12.39
CA LEU A 145 15.83 -12.97 12.61
C LEU A 145 16.96 -13.95 12.32
N LYS A 146 17.51 -14.55 13.37
CA LYS A 146 18.59 -15.55 13.29
C LYS A 146 18.14 -16.87 13.87
N VAL A 147 18.29 -17.94 13.09
CA VAL A 147 17.93 -19.30 13.47
C VAL A 147 19.03 -20.27 13.03
N TYR A 148 19.58 -21.05 13.97
CA TYR A 148 20.69 -21.98 13.71
C TYR A 148 21.84 -21.36 12.90
N GLY A 149 22.20 -20.11 13.21
CA GLY A 149 23.23 -19.34 12.50
C GLY A 149 22.76 -18.64 11.23
N TRP A 150 21.59 -19.01 10.69
CA TRP A 150 21.06 -18.40 9.47
C TRP A 150 20.27 -17.13 9.74
N THR A 151 20.59 -16.05 9.03
CA THR A 151 19.78 -14.83 9.00
C THR A 151 18.65 -15.01 7.98
N ILE A 152 17.40 -14.93 8.42
CA ILE A 152 16.22 -15.12 7.58
C ILE A 152 15.58 -13.75 7.33
N GLY A 153 15.46 -13.39 6.06
CA GLY A 153 14.85 -12.14 5.62
C GLY A 153 13.79 -12.36 4.54
N LEU A 154 13.27 -11.24 4.04
CA LEU A 154 12.33 -11.20 2.93
C LEU A 154 13.04 -10.67 1.68
N ASP A 155 12.89 -11.42 0.59
CA ASP A 155 13.23 -10.99 -0.76
C ASP A 155 12.03 -10.23 -1.33
N LEU A 156 12.22 -8.93 -1.54
CA LEU A 156 11.20 -8.08 -2.15
C LEU A 156 11.41 -8.06 -3.65
N GLU A 157 10.57 -8.83 -4.34
CA GLU A 157 10.67 -8.87 -5.78
C GLU A 157 10.23 -7.53 -6.40
N PRO A 158 10.90 -7.08 -7.46
CA PRO A 158 10.58 -5.90 -8.29
C PRO A 158 9.09 -5.70 -8.64
N VAL A 159 8.33 -6.79 -8.75
CA VAL A 159 6.88 -6.73 -8.96
C VAL A 159 6.15 -5.96 -7.86
N TRP A 160 6.64 -5.95 -6.63
CA TRP A 160 6.01 -5.27 -5.50
C TRP A 160 6.16 -3.75 -5.55
N SER A 161 7.30 -3.24 -6.04
CA SER A 161 7.45 -1.81 -6.30
C SER A 161 6.44 -1.35 -7.35
N ALA A 162 6.31 -2.12 -8.45
CA ALA A 162 5.34 -1.82 -9.51
C ALA A 162 3.88 -1.91 -9.03
N LYS A 163 3.54 -2.94 -8.23
CA LYS A 163 2.21 -3.08 -7.60
C LYS A 163 1.91 -1.91 -6.68
N THR A 164 2.85 -1.55 -5.80
CA THR A 164 2.70 -0.44 -4.85
C THR A 164 2.51 0.88 -5.59
N MET A 165 3.33 1.17 -6.59
CA MET A 165 3.21 2.39 -7.39
C MET A 165 1.88 2.44 -8.15
N THR A 166 1.49 1.33 -8.78
CA THR A 166 0.20 1.23 -9.48
C THR A 166 -0.97 1.48 -8.52
N TRP A 167 -0.90 0.92 -7.32
CA TRP A 167 -1.93 1.11 -6.30
C TRP A 167 -1.97 2.56 -5.78
N LEU A 168 -0.82 3.19 -5.53
CA LEU A 168 -0.75 4.60 -5.15
C LEU A 168 -1.35 5.52 -6.23
N LEU A 169 -0.97 5.30 -7.49
CA LEU A 169 -1.51 6.07 -8.63
C LEU A 169 -3.01 5.82 -8.78
N LYS A 170 -3.47 4.57 -8.63
CA LYS A 170 -4.90 4.26 -8.63
C LYS A 170 -5.61 4.99 -7.51
N GLY A 171 -5.11 4.98 -6.28
CA GLY A 171 -5.67 5.78 -5.19
C GLY A 171 -5.73 7.24 -5.59
N HIS A 172 -4.59 7.85 -5.95
CA HIS A 172 -4.51 9.26 -6.27
C HIS A 172 -5.46 9.74 -7.36
N PHE A 173 -5.53 9.02 -8.48
CA PHE A 173 -6.23 9.47 -9.69
C PHE A 173 -7.60 8.84 -9.89
N LEU A 174 -7.80 7.62 -9.41
CA LEU A 174 -9.02 6.85 -9.62
C LEU A 174 -9.68 6.65 -8.27
N CYS A 175 -10.73 7.43 -8.01
CA CYS A 175 -11.61 7.26 -6.85
C CYS A 175 -12.30 5.88 -6.94
N SER A 176 -11.55 4.82 -6.66
CA SER A 176 -11.99 3.46 -6.88
C SER A 176 -12.97 3.11 -5.77
N LYS A 177 -14.09 2.50 -6.15
CA LYS A 177 -15.08 1.99 -5.20
C LYS A 177 -14.34 1.06 -4.24
N VAL A 178 -14.38 1.40 -2.96
CA VAL A 178 -13.88 0.55 -1.87
C VAL A 178 -14.53 -0.82 -2.08
N SER A 179 -13.71 -1.83 -2.40
CA SER A 179 -14.22 -3.19 -2.57
C SER A 179 -14.83 -3.66 -1.24
N LYS A 180 -15.60 -4.77 -1.26
CA LYS A 180 -16.05 -5.46 -0.05
C LYS A 180 -14.86 -6.09 0.69
N ALA A 181 -13.87 -5.29 1.07
CA ALA A 181 -12.81 -5.69 1.97
C ALA A 181 -13.39 -5.79 3.39
N PRO A 182 -12.83 -6.63 4.27
CA PRO A 182 -13.18 -6.66 5.69
C PRO A 182 -13.06 -5.26 6.31
N ALA A 183 -13.64 -4.96 7.49
CA ALA A 183 -13.47 -3.66 8.16
C ALA A 183 -12.07 -3.51 8.81
N LEU A 184 -11.58 -2.27 8.98
CA LEU A 184 -10.30 -2.03 9.66
C LEU A 184 -10.51 -2.33 11.14
N LEU A 185 -9.46 -2.72 11.86
CA LEU A 185 -9.60 -2.83 13.30
C LEU A 185 -9.60 -1.41 13.86
N LEU A 186 -10.72 -1.00 14.43
CA LEU A 186 -10.87 0.30 15.08
C LEU A 186 -10.78 0.07 16.59
N LEU A 187 -9.86 0.75 17.26
CA LEU A 187 -9.72 0.64 18.73
C LEU A 187 -10.85 1.38 19.45
N PHE A 188 -11.37 2.42 18.82
CA PHE A 188 -12.46 3.23 19.34
C PHE A 188 -13.52 3.34 18.25
N GLU A 189 -14.74 2.89 18.56
CA GLU A 189 -15.91 3.13 17.74
C GLU A 189 -16.81 4.09 18.51
N GLY A 190 -16.76 5.37 18.14
CA GLY A 190 -17.57 6.41 18.76
C GLY A 190 -18.02 7.43 17.72
N PRO A 191 -19.22 8.04 17.87
CA PRO A 191 -19.70 9.07 16.95
C PRO A 191 -18.80 10.32 16.92
N SER A 192 -17.94 10.47 17.93
CA SER A 192 -16.97 11.57 18.05
C SER A 192 -15.56 11.17 17.63
N THR A 193 -15.41 10.09 16.85
CA THR A 193 -14.10 9.62 16.37
C THR A 193 -14.01 9.66 14.85
N LEU A 194 -13.00 10.33 14.32
CA LEU A 194 -12.69 10.38 12.90
C LEU A 194 -11.46 9.51 12.60
N HIS A 195 -11.64 8.46 11.79
CA HIS A 195 -10.54 7.59 11.36
C HIS A 195 -10.05 7.99 9.96
N LEU A 196 -8.82 8.51 9.87
CA LEU A 196 -8.29 8.97 8.58
C LEU A 196 -7.86 7.82 7.67
N ASP A 197 -7.46 6.67 8.23
CA ASP A 197 -6.99 5.51 7.45
C ASP A 197 -8.07 4.90 6.55
N ALA A 198 -9.35 5.11 6.85
CA ALA A 198 -10.46 4.70 6.00
C ALA A 198 -10.76 5.72 4.88
N LEU A 199 -10.22 6.93 5.00
CA LEU A 199 -10.46 8.02 4.05
C LEU A 199 -9.44 7.99 2.92
N HIS A 200 -9.85 8.59 1.81
CA HIS A 200 -8.94 8.86 0.72
C HIS A 200 -8.07 10.07 1.03
N HIS A 201 -6.77 10.01 0.70
CA HIS A 201 -5.80 11.05 1.04
C HIS A 201 -6.24 12.46 0.59
N SER A 202 -6.86 12.59 -0.59
CA SER A 202 -7.31 13.88 -1.13
C SER A 202 -8.49 14.51 -0.38
N LYS A 203 -9.17 13.74 0.48
CA LYS A 203 -10.31 14.19 1.29
C LYS A 203 -9.94 14.46 2.74
N ILE A 204 -8.69 14.26 3.15
CA ILE A 204 -8.32 14.33 4.57
C ILE A 204 -8.58 15.71 5.12
N ASP A 205 -8.01 16.75 4.51
CA ASP A 205 -8.11 18.12 5.02
C ASP A 205 -9.57 18.60 5.08
N SER A 206 -10.34 18.33 4.02
CA SER A 206 -11.76 18.67 3.98
C SER A 206 -12.60 17.88 4.98
N SER A 207 -12.26 16.61 5.23
CA SER A 207 -12.94 15.76 6.22
C SER A 207 -12.62 16.20 7.63
N ILE A 208 -11.35 16.52 7.94
CA ILE A 208 -10.95 17.06 9.25
C ILE A 208 -11.65 18.40 9.49
N ALA A 209 -11.63 19.31 8.51
CA ALA A 209 -12.29 20.61 8.64
C ALA A 209 -13.82 20.48 8.81
N SER A 210 -14.46 19.58 8.06
CA SER A 210 -15.89 19.29 8.18
C SER A 210 -16.22 18.69 9.55
N PHE A 211 -15.42 17.74 10.01
CA PHE A 211 -15.55 17.09 11.32
C PHE A 211 -15.43 18.11 12.46
N ILE A 212 -14.39 18.95 12.44
CA ILE A 212 -14.22 20.02 13.42
C ILE A 212 -15.42 20.98 13.41
N LYS A 213 -15.93 21.34 12.22
CA LYS A 213 -17.11 22.20 12.10
C LYS A 213 -18.38 21.57 12.68
N SER A 214 -18.56 20.25 12.58
CA SER A 214 -19.73 19.57 13.11
C SER A 214 -19.72 19.37 14.64
N LEU A 215 -18.57 19.52 15.30
CA LEU A 215 -18.48 19.40 16.76
C LEU A 215 -19.27 20.52 17.47
N VAL A 216 -19.84 20.18 18.63
CA VAL A 216 -20.52 21.15 19.52
C VAL A 216 -19.48 21.88 20.37
N VAL A 217 -19.69 23.16 20.67
CA VAL A 217 -18.79 23.93 21.56
C VAL A 217 -18.75 23.27 22.94
N GLY A 218 -17.55 23.08 23.48
CA GLY A 218 -17.30 22.38 24.75
C GLY A 218 -17.17 20.86 24.61
N SER A 219 -17.43 20.28 23.43
CA SER A 219 -17.29 18.83 23.21
C SER A 219 -15.84 18.41 22.94
N THR A 220 -15.55 17.15 23.23
CA THR A 220 -14.29 16.49 22.89
C THR A 220 -14.48 15.50 21.75
N ALA A 221 -13.51 15.43 20.86
CA ALA A 221 -13.50 14.51 19.74
C ALA A 221 -12.12 13.92 19.52
N THR A 222 -12.05 12.75 18.90
CA THR A 222 -10.79 12.06 18.63
C THR A 222 -10.56 11.92 17.13
N ILE A 223 -9.32 12.11 16.70
CA ILE A 223 -8.88 11.79 15.34
C ILE A 223 -7.84 10.68 15.46
N GLU A 224 -8.06 9.59 14.75
CA GLU A 224 -7.12 8.47 14.69
C GLU A 224 -6.57 8.30 13.30
N PHE A 225 -5.25 8.07 13.23
CA PHE A 225 -4.58 7.85 11.96
C PHE A 225 -3.24 7.17 12.13
N THR A 226 -2.81 6.52 11.07
CA THR A 226 -1.50 5.89 10.97
C THR A 226 -0.60 6.74 10.08
N THR A 227 0.66 6.88 10.44
CA THR A 227 1.69 7.54 9.62
C THR A 227 2.88 6.62 9.45
N MET A 228 3.49 6.63 8.27
CA MET A 228 4.79 6.01 8.06
C MET A 228 5.90 6.79 8.79
N SER A 229 6.94 6.09 9.21
CA SER A 229 8.15 6.71 9.77
C SER A 229 8.79 7.64 8.74
N PRO A 230 9.19 8.87 9.12
CA PRO A 230 9.80 9.83 8.20
C PRO A 230 11.20 9.40 7.72
N GLN A 231 11.80 8.40 8.35
CA GLN A 231 13.11 7.85 7.97
C GLN A 231 13.00 6.87 6.79
N ILE A 232 11.80 6.37 6.49
CA ILE A 232 11.60 5.43 5.39
C ILE A 232 11.67 6.18 4.06
N VAL A 233 12.66 5.81 3.25
CA VAL A 233 12.85 6.38 1.92
C VAL A 233 11.75 5.89 0.97
N TRP A 234 11.27 6.80 0.11
CA TRP A 234 10.28 6.49 -0.92
C TRP A 234 10.67 5.27 -1.77
N MET A 235 9.75 4.32 -1.93
CA MET A 235 9.93 3.07 -2.70
C MET A 235 11.09 2.18 -2.25
N SER A 236 11.64 2.41 -1.05
CA SER A 236 12.59 1.48 -0.42
C SER A 236 11.93 0.15 -0.06
N LYS A 237 12.75 -0.81 0.40
CA LYS A 237 12.28 -2.09 0.93
C LYS A 237 11.22 -1.87 2.02
N ASP A 238 11.52 -1.02 3.00
CA ASP A 238 10.62 -0.76 4.13
C ASP A 238 9.33 -0.05 3.70
N PHE A 239 9.40 0.83 2.70
CA PHE A 239 8.22 1.47 2.11
C PHE A 239 7.25 0.42 1.53
N ILE A 240 7.78 -0.56 0.81
CA ILE A 240 6.98 -1.63 0.21
C ILE A 240 6.44 -2.58 1.29
N LEU A 241 7.22 -2.88 2.33
CA LEU A 241 6.72 -3.66 3.47
C LEU A 241 5.53 -2.96 4.15
N CYS A 242 5.58 -1.62 4.25
CA CYS A 242 4.50 -0.82 4.79
C CYS A 242 3.25 -0.80 3.89
N SER A 243 3.36 -0.97 2.57
CA SER A 243 2.20 -0.88 1.67
C SER A 243 1.27 -2.09 1.72
N LEU A 244 1.74 -3.25 2.20
CA LEU A 244 1.02 -4.52 2.14
C LEU A 244 -0.23 -4.62 3.01
N PRO A 245 -0.20 -4.33 4.33
CA PRO A 245 -1.40 -4.44 5.17
C PRO A 245 -2.36 -3.26 4.97
N LEU A 246 -1.87 -2.17 4.37
CA LEU A 246 -2.62 -0.93 4.25
C LEU A 246 -3.67 -1.02 3.15
N ARG A 247 -4.86 -0.54 3.48
CA ARG A 247 -6.01 -0.62 2.58
C ARG A 247 -6.20 0.62 1.73
N THR A 248 -5.76 1.74 2.25
CA THR A 248 -5.72 3.02 1.57
C THR A 248 -4.28 3.49 1.52
N SER A 249 -3.96 4.32 0.54
CA SER A 249 -2.65 4.96 0.44
C SER A 249 -2.42 6.01 1.53
N THR A 250 -3.48 6.37 2.27
CA THR A 250 -3.47 7.44 3.27
C THR A 250 -2.32 7.31 4.29
N PRO A 251 -2.09 6.16 4.95
CA PRO A 251 -1.02 6.08 5.95
C PRO A 251 0.40 6.21 5.38
N LEU A 252 0.57 6.00 4.06
CA LEU A 252 1.86 6.19 3.38
C LEU A 252 2.10 7.63 2.93
N LEU A 253 1.05 8.44 2.85
CA LEU A 253 1.09 9.78 2.26
C LEU A 253 0.86 10.88 3.29
N VAL A 254 0.20 10.55 4.40
CA VAL A 254 -0.07 11.48 5.49
C VAL A 254 1.17 11.68 6.34
N SER A 255 1.48 12.94 6.63
CA SER A 255 2.45 13.31 7.64
C SER A 255 1.76 13.69 8.95
N PHE A 256 2.38 13.32 10.06
CA PHE A 256 1.91 13.68 11.39
C PHE A 256 1.77 15.20 11.54
N THR A 257 2.78 15.95 11.11
CA THR A 257 2.78 17.43 11.13
C THR A 257 1.69 18.02 10.24
N GLY A 258 1.40 17.40 9.09
CA GLY A 258 0.32 17.80 8.20
C GLY A 258 -1.03 17.73 8.89
N VAL A 259 -1.37 16.59 9.51
CA VAL A 259 -2.64 16.43 10.24
C VAL A 259 -2.77 17.44 11.38
N LEU A 260 -1.70 17.64 12.16
CA LEU A 260 -1.73 18.61 13.27
C LEU A 260 -1.92 20.04 12.79
N SER A 261 -1.33 20.41 11.65
CA SER A 261 -1.51 21.75 11.07
C SER A 261 -2.96 22.02 10.67
N VAL A 262 -3.66 21.03 10.13
CA VAL A 262 -5.09 21.12 9.80
C VAL A 262 -5.96 21.18 11.06
N CYS A 263 -5.53 20.53 12.15
CA CYS A 263 -6.22 20.58 13.43
C CYS A 263 -5.97 21.87 14.23
N ALA A 264 -4.92 22.62 13.92
CA ALA A 264 -4.48 23.81 14.64
C ALA A 264 -5.57 24.88 14.92
N PRO A 265 -6.61 25.07 14.07
CA PRO A 265 -7.71 25.97 14.38
C PRO A 265 -8.56 25.54 15.60
N THR A 266 -8.38 24.32 16.10
CA THR A 266 -9.09 23.76 17.27
C THR A 266 -8.10 23.49 18.40
N ARG A 267 -8.55 23.55 19.66
CA ARG A 267 -7.69 23.24 20.80
C ARG A 267 -7.34 21.75 20.80
N ILE A 268 -6.06 21.43 20.64
CA ILE A 268 -5.55 20.07 20.80
C ILE A 268 -5.36 19.82 22.30
N LYS A 269 -6.11 18.84 22.84
CA LYS A 269 -6.06 18.47 24.27
C LYS A 269 -4.93 17.49 24.55
N SER A 270 -4.76 16.49 23.69
CA SER A 270 -3.68 15.51 23.82
C SER A 270 -3.32 14.89 22.47
N VAL A 271 -2.06 14.47 22.34
CA VAL A 271 -1.59 13.67 21.22
C VAL A 271 -0.87 12.46 21.78
N VAL A 272 -1.33 11.26 21.44
CA VAL A 272 -0.87 10.01 22.04
C VAL A 272 -0.46 9.05 20.94
N ASN A 273 0.75 8.49 21.07
CA ASN A 273 1.17 7.34 20.29
C ASN A 273 0.55 6.08 20.93
N ILE A 274 -0.24 5.35 20.14
CA ILE A 274 -0.94 4.14 20.58
C ILE A 274 -0.48 2.89 19.80
N SER A 275 0.70 2.93 19.18
CA SER A 275 1.21 1.84 18.35
C SER A 275 1.24 0.49 19.08
N GLU A 276 1.75 0.46 20.30
CA GLU A 276 1.84 -0.78 21.11
C GLU A 276 0.46 -1.37 21.39
N ARG A 277 -0.45 -0.56 21.95
CA ARG A 277 -1.83 -0.97 22.22
C ARG A 277 -2.56 -1.44 20.95
N TYR A 278 -2.29 -0.80 19.81
CA TYR A 278 -2.90 -1.18 18.54
C TYR A 278 -2.30 -2.49 17.99
N ALA A 279 -0.99 -2.70 18.10
CA ALA A 279 -0.34 -3.95 17.72
C ALA A 279 -0.85 -5.15 18.55
N ASP A 280 -1.08 -4.95 19.85
CA ASP A 280 -1.67 -5.96 20.73
C ASP A 280 -3.12 -6.27 20.36
N ALA A 281 -3.91 -5.25 20.03
CA ALA A 281 -5.29 -5.44 19.59
C ALA A 281 -5.38 -6.16 18.23
N LEU A 282 -4.48 -5.85 17.28
CA LEU A 282 -4.34 -6.56 16.01
C LEU A 282 -4.01 -8.04 16.22
N SER A 283 -3.06 -8.33 17.10
CA SER A 283 -2.66 -9.70 17.44
C SER A 283 -3.82 -10.47 18.09
N SER A 284 -4.46 -9.86 19.10
CA SER A 284 -5.61 -10.45 19.79
C SER A 284 -6.80 -10.67 18.84
N SER A 285 -7.02 -9.78 17.88
CA SER A 285 -8.06 -9.96 16.87
C SER A 285 -7.73 -11.06 15.87
N ALA A 286 -6.46 -11.23 15.51
CA ALA A 286 -6.02 -12.33 14.66
C ALA A 286 -6.19 -13.69 15.35
N GLU A 287 -5.98 -13.75 16.66
CA GLU A 287 -6.21 -14.92 17.51
C GLU A 287 -7.70 -15.23 17.69
N ARG A 288 -8.54 -14.22 17.96
CA ARG A 288 -10.00 -14.39 18.04
C ARG A 288 -10.59 -14.97 16.75
N LEU A 289 -10.11 -14.55 15.58
CA LEU A 289 -10.52 -15.13 14.29
C LEU A 289 -10.16 -16.63 14.14
N VAL A 290 -9.32 -17.18 15.01
CA VAL A 290 -9.02 -18.61 15.10
C VAL A 290 -9.82 -19.27 16.20
N GLU A 291 -9.83 -18.71 17.39
CA GLU A 291 -10.37 -19.36 18.58
C GLU A 291 -11.90 -19.33 18.59
N ASP A 292 -12.50 -18.20 18.22
CA ASP A 292 -13.95 -18.06 18.15
C ASP A 292 -14.48 -18.69 16.85
N ARG A 293 -15.18 -19.80 17.01
CA ARG A 293 -15.80 -20.54 15.91
C ARG A 293 -16.88 -19.71 15.20
N ALA A 294 -17.66 -18.92 15.93
CA ALA A 294 -18.77 -18.16 15.36
C ALA A 294 -18.23 -17.03 14.47
N ASP A 295 -17.30 -16.23 15.00
CA ASP A 295 -16.64 -15.16 14.24
C ASP A 295 -15.90 -15.71 13.01
N ARG A 296 -15.20 -16.84 13.18
CA ARG A 296 -14.49 -17.50 12.09
C ARG A 296 -15.44 -17.95 10.98
N ILE A 297 -16.55 -18.60 11.32
CA ILE A 297 -17.54 -19.06 10.33
C ILE A 297 -18.17 -17.86 9.63
N ALA A 298 -18.64 -16.86 10.39
CA ALA A 298 -19.25 -15.66 9.83
C ALA A 298 -18.30 -14.93 8.85
N PHE A 299 -17.02 -14.79 9.21
CA PHE A 299 -16.03 -14.17 8.35
C PHE A 299 -15.77 -14.99 7.08
N ILE A 300 -15.60 -16.31 7.21
CA ILE A 300 -15.35 -17.21 6.07
C ILE A 300 -16.56 -17.24 5.13
N ASP A 301 -17.78 -17.25 5.66
CA ASP A 301 -19.00 -17.23 4.86
C ASP A 301 -19.13 -15.92 4.07
N GLN A 302 -18.71 -14.80 4.67
CA GLN A 302 -18.79 -13.48 4.05
C GLN A 302 -17.67 -13.22 3.02
N TYR A 303 -16.44 -13.65 3.30
CA TYR A 303 -15.25 -13.24 2.52
C TYR A 303 -14.43 -14.40 1.93
N GLY A 304 -14.71 -15.64 2.34
CA GLY A 304 -13.99 -16.84 1.92
C GLY A 304 -12.77 -17.17 2.79
N LEU A 305 -12.35 -18.44 2.72
CA LEU A 305 -11.25 -18.99 3.50
C LEU A 305 -9.89 -18.34 3.20
N ASP A 306 -9.63 -18.05 1.93
CA ASP A 306 -8.38 -17.44 1.49
C ASP A 306 -8.23 -16.03 2.07
N MET A 307 -9.32 -15.25 2.09
CA MET A 307 -9.35 -13.91 2.68
C MET A 307 -9.21 -13.97 4.21
N TRP A 308 -9.78 -14.98 4.86
CA TRP A 308 -9.59 -15.20 6.30
C TRP A 308 -8.11 -15.42 6.66
N ARG A 309 -7.39 -16.25 5.89
CA ARG A 309 -5.95 -16.49 6.09
C ARG A 309 -5.12 -15.25 5.82
N GLU A 310 -5.37 -14.61 4.68
CA GLU A 310 -4.70 -13.37 4.29
C GLU A 310 -4.91 -12.28 5.33
N ARG A 311 -6.14 -12.08 5.81
CA ARG A 311 -6.44 -11.06 6.82
C ARG A 311 -5.72 -11.30 8.14
N ARG A 312 -5.72 -12.54 8.65
CA ARG A 312 -4.97 -12.89 9.86
C ARG A 312 -3.48 -12.60 9.72
N PHE A 313 -2.90 -13.00 8.59
CA PHE A 313 -1.49 -12.75 8.32
C PHE A 313 -1.17 -11.26 8.26
N LEU A 314 -1.99 -10.47 7.55
CA LEU A 314 -1.81 -9.03 7.44
C LEU A 314 -2.02 -8.29 8.77
N MET A 315 -2.85 -8.80 9.69
CA MET A 315 -2.95 -8.24 11.04
C MET A 315 -1.64 -8.39 11.83
N TYR A 316 -1.00 -9.58 11.78
CA TYR A 316 0.31 -9.76 12.40
C TYR A 316 1.41 -8.96 11.69
N TRP A 317 1.30 -8.80 10.37
CA TRP A 317 2.20 -7.96 9.59
C TRP A 317 2.12 -6.49 10.03
N GLU A 318 0.91 -5.95 10.15
CA GLU A 318 0.68 -4.58 10.62
C GLU A 318 1.17 -4.39 12.05
N ALA A 319 0.88 -5.35 12.95
CA ALA A 319 1.41 -5.35 14.31
C ALA A 319 2.95 -5.34 14.33
N ALA A 320 3.57 -6.15 13.49
CA ALA A 320 5.03 -6.20 13.40
C ALA A 320 5.63 -4.88 12.88
N LEU A 321 4.99 -4.21 11.91
CA LEU A 321 5.43 -2.88 11.43
C LEU A 321 5.35 -1.81 12.53
N LEU A 322 4.34 -1.88 13.40
CA LEU A 322 4.21 -1.00 14.57
C LEU A 322 5.30 -1.30 15.60
N ASP A 323 5.56 -2.57 15.90
CA ASP A 323 6.59 -3.01 16.86
C ASP A 323 8.01 -2.57 16.41
N VAL A 324 8.26 -2.54 15.10
CA VAL A 324 9.56 -2.07 14.57
C VAL A 324 9.63 -0.56 14.35
N GLY A 325 8.52 0.17 14.52
CA GLY A 325 8.45 1.62 14.34
C GLY A 325 8.49 2.07 12.87
N HIS A 326 8.17 1.18 11.93
CA HIS A 326 8.05 1.55 10.51
C HIS A 326 6.77 2.33 10.23
N VAL A 327 5.72 2.04 10.99
CA VAL A 327 4.48 2.83 11.04
C VAL A 327 4.17 3.18 12.49
N THR A 328 3.47 4.31 12.67
CA THR A 328 3.04 4.79 13.99
C THR A 328 1.56 5.09 13.97
N ARG A 329 0.83 4.63 15.00
CA ARG A 329 -0.59 4.93 15.18
C ARG A 329 -0.76 6.05 16.20
N TRP A 330 -1.54 7.05 15.83
CA TRP A 330 -1.78 8.25 16.65
C TRP A 330 -3.25 8.39 17.02
N ILE A 331 -3.49 8.92 18.21
CA ILE A 331 -4.75 9.52 18.63
C ILE A 331 -4.50 10.99 18.95
N VAL A 332 -5.30 11.86 18.35
CA VAL A 332 -5.34 13.29 18.66
C VAL A 332 -6.69 13.60 19.27
N GLU A 333 -6.72 14.03 20.53
CA GLU A 333 -7.93 14.56 21.16
C GLU A 333 -8.04 16.06 20.88
N LEU A 334 -9.18 16.45 20.33
CA LEU A 334 -9.58 17.82 20.09
C LEU A 334 -10.63 18.24 21.11
N GLN A 335 -10.62 19.53 21.45
CA GLN A 335 -11.65 20.19 22.22
C GLN A 335 -12.10 21.43 21.44
N LYS A 336 -13.40 21.55 21.18
CA LYS A 336 -13.96 22.70 20.47
C LYS A 336 -14.41 23.81 21.40
#